data_AF-A0A0B6YU70-F1
#
_entry.id   AF-A0A0B6YU70-F1
#
_cell.length_a   1.000
_cell.length_b   1.000
_cell.length_c   1.000
_cell.angle_alpha   90.00
_cell.angle_beta   90.00
_cell.angle_gamma   90.00
#
_symmetry.space_group_name_H-M   'P 1'
#
loop_
_entity.id
_entity.type
_entity.pdbx_description
1 polymer ?
#
loop_
_entity_poly.entity_id
_entity_poly.type
_entity_poly.pdbx_seq_one_letter_code
_entity_poly.pdbx_strand_id
1 'polypeptide(L)'
;KYVENGLQFVIKKCEQAINQVDISKVVTLCNLLEALIFPARGGLDMNLDQSKLHMMISQTFVFSYLWAVGGNLTENYWDPFDTFVRTQFEDMPEAKLPAAGDLWSYYVDYEARRMDSWEKIVPSFKYNPEG
;
A
#
# COMPACT_ATOMS: atom_id res chain seq x y z
N LYS A 1 -5.74 14.90 4.87
CA LYS A 1 -6.26 15.11 3.49
C LYS A 1 -6.59 13.77 2.81
N TYR A 2 -5.61 12.87 2.66
CA TYR A 2 -5.79 11.62 1.89
C TYR A 2 -6.71 10.58 2.53
N VAL A 3 -6.62 10.37 3.84
CA VAL A 3 -7.40 9.36 4.58
C VAL A 3 -8.90 9.58 4.43
N GLU A 4 -9.38 10.78 4.77
CA GLU A 4 -10.81 11.13 4.65
C GLU A 4 -11.34 10.93 3.22
N ASN A 5 -10.61 11.42 2.21
CA ASN A 5 -11.03 11.28 0.81
C ASN A 5 -11.17 9.80 0.38
N GLY A 6 -10.28 8.92 0.86
CA GLY A 6 -10.36 7.49 0.60
C GLY A 6 -11.54 6.82 1.27
N LEU A 7 -11.75 7.13 2.54
CA LEU A 7 -12.90 6.64 3.30
C LEU A 7 -14.20 7.05 2.60
N GLN A 8 -14.32 8.32 2.20
CA GLN A 8 -15.47 8.82 1.45
C GLN A 8 -15.65 8.13 0.10
N PHE A 9 -14.56 7.84 -0.63
CA PHE A 9 -14.63 7.10 -1.88
C PHE A 9 -15.19 5.69 -1.65
N VAL A 10 -14.63 4.97 -0.67
CA VAL A 10 -15.06 3.61 -0.31
C VAL A 10 -16.54 3.59 0.08
N ILE A 11 -16.96 4.49 0.98
CA ILE A 11 -18.35 4.55 1.47
C ILE A 11 -19.35 4.82 0.34
N LYS A 12 -18.99 5.72 -0.60
CA LYS A 12 -19.94 6.21 -1.62
C LYS A 12 -19.93 5.41 -2.91
N LYS A 13 -18.81 4.74 -3.22
CA LYS A 13 -18.56 4.18 -4.56
C LYS A 13 -18.14 2.72 -4.57
N CYS A 14 -17.91 2.09 -3.41
CA CYS A 14 -17.40 0.73 -3.35
C CYS A 14 -18.25 -0.18 -2.45
N GLU A 15 -18.18 -1.48 -2.73
CA GLU A 15 -18.69 -2.53 -1.86
C GLU A 15 -17.52 -3.22 -1.15
N GLN A 16 -17.75 -3.57 0.10
CA GLN A 16 -16.76 -4.20 0.97
C GLN A 16 -17.16 -5.64 1.23
N ALA A 17 -16.18 -6.54 1.29
CA ALA A 17 -16.43 -7.95 1.61
C ALA A 17 -16.98 -8.10 3.04
N ILE A 18 -16.49 -7.27 3.98
CA ILE A 18 -16.94 -7.24 5.37
C ILE A 18 -17.30 -5.79 5.75
N ASN A 19 -18.43 -5.58 6.42
CA ASN A 19 -18.78 -4.27 6.94
C ASN A 19 -17.75 -3.82 7.99
N GLN A 20 -17.01 -2.76 7.68
CA GLN A 20 -15.92 -2.28 8.53
C GLN A 20 -16.01 -0.76 8.70
N VAL A 21 -16.08 -0.33 9.97
CA VAL A 21 -16.12 1.09 10.37
C VAL A 21 -14.82 1.83 10.02
N ASP A 22 -14.92 3.14 9.80
CA ASP A 22 -13.79 3.99 9.40
C ASP A 22 -12.62 3.92 10.39
N ILE A 23 -12.92 3.92 11.69
CA ILE A 23 -11.88 3.84 12.74
C ILE A 23 -11.05 2.55 12.61
N SER A 24 -11.64 1.43 12.16
CA SER A 24 -10.91 0.18 11.96
C SER A 24 -9.94 0.28 10.78
N LYS A 25 -10.32 0.99 9.71
CA LYS A 25 -9.42 1.27 8.57
C LYS A 25 -8.27 2.18 8.99
N VAL A 26 -8.56 3.23 9.76
CA VAL A 26 -7.53 4.14 10.29
C VAL A 26 -6.58 3.41 11.23
N VAL A 27 -7.07 2.54 12.11
CA VAL A 27 -6.22 1.69 12.97
C VAL A 27 -5.36 0.75 12.11
N THR A 28 -5.93 0.13 11.08
CA THR A 28 -5.18 -0.74 10.17
C THR A 28 -4.06 0.03 9.46
N LEU A 29 -4.35 1.25 8.99
CA LEU A 29 -3.37 2.14 8.38
C LEU A 29 -2.22 2.46 9.36
N CYS A 30 -2.53 2.85 10.59
CA CYS A 30 -1.53 3.13 11.62
C CYS A 30 -0.68 1.90 11.95
N ASN A 31 -1.31 0.73 12.09
CA ASN A 31 -0.61 -0.52 12.38
C ASN A 31 0.35 -0.93 11.25
N LEU A 32 -0.08 -0.80 9.98
CA LEU A 32 0.77 -1.07 8.82
C LEU A 32 1.93 -0.07 8.75
N LEU A 33 1.66 1.22 8.92
CA LEU A 33 2.69 2.25 8.96
C LEU A 33 3.72 1.98 10.07
N GLU A 34 3.25 1.65 11.28
CA GLU A 34 4.14 1.34 12.40
C GLU A 34 5.00 0.10 12.09
N ALA A 35 4.39 -0.96 11.56
CA ALA A 35 5.09 -2.18 11.18
C ALA A 35 6.19 -1.92 10.14
N LEU A 36 5.90 -1.06 9.15
CA LEU A 36 6.77 -0.83 8.01
C LEU A 36 7.81 0.29 8.22
N ILE A 37 7.55 1.25 9.10
CA ILE A 37 8.47 2.36 9.37
C ILE A 37 9.48 2.00 10.46
N PHE A 38 9.06 1.37 11.56
CA PHE A 38 9.94 1.27 12.72
C PHE A 38 10.99 0.15 12.59
N PRO A 39 12.30 0.46 12.74
CA PRO A 39 13.37 -0.52 12.59
C PRO A 39 13.27 -1.70 13.58
N ALA A 40 12.69 -1.48 14.76
CA ALA A 40 12.44 -2.54 15.74
C ALA A 40 11.55 -3.68 15.21
N ARG A 41 10.82 -3.43 14.11
CA ARG A 41 9.96 -4.39 13.41
C ARG A 41 10.51 -4.78 12.03
N GLY A 42 11.77 -4.46 11.74
CA GLY A 42 12.39 -4.68 10.43
C GLY A 42 12.08 -3.58 9.40
N GLY A 43 11.61 -2.42 9.86
CA GLY A 43 11.27 -1.27 9.02
C GLY A 43 12.47 -0.41 8.58
N LEU A 44 12.21 0.87 8.31
CA LEU A 44 13.16 1.80 7.70
C LEU A 44 14.39 2.10 8.57
N ASP A 45 15.55 2.22 7.92
CA ASP A 45 16.74 2.80 8.53
C ASP A 45 16.56 4.31 8.70
N MET A 46 16.50 4.78 9.95
CA MET A 46 16.29 6.19 10.28
C MET A 46 17.55 7.06 10.09
N ASN A 47 18.69 6.45 9.75
CA ASN A 47 19.95 7.16 9.49
C ASN A 47 20.13 7.53 8.01
N LEU A 48 19.14 7.24 7.15
CA LEU A 48 19.14 7.66 5.76
C LEU A 48 19.14 9.18 5.63
N ASP A 49 19.65 9.68 4.50
CA ASP A 49 19.50 11.10 4.18
C ASP A 49 18.01 11.49 4.12
N GLN A 50 17.74 12.74 4.50
CA GLN A 50 16.38 13.25 4.64
C GLN A 50 15.52 13.05 3.38
N SER A 51 16.13 13.17 2.19
CA SER A 51 15.41 13.00 0.92
C SER A 51 14.97 11.56 0.68
N LYS A 52 15.84 10.58 0.96
CA LYS A 52 15.52 9.16 0.87
C LYS A 52 14.54 8.73 1.95
N LEU A 53 14.67 9.25 3.16
CA LEU A 53 13.74 8.97 4.24
C LEU A 53 12.34 9.48 3.88
N HIS A 54 12.22 10.70 3.36
CA HIS A 54 10.94 11.26 2.94
C HIS A 54 10.30 10.43 1.80
N MET A 55 11.10 10.01 0.82
CA MET A 55 10.65 9.12 -0.26
C MET A 55 10.11 7.78 0.28
N MET A 56 10.86 7.13 1.15
CA MET A 56 10.45 5.83 1.72
C MET A 56 9.21 5.94 2.60
N ILE A 57 9.10 7.01 3.40
CA ILE A 57 7.90 7.25 4.23
C ILE A 57 6.69 7.48 3.33
N SER A 58 6.82 8.27 2.26
CA SER A 58 5.73 8.50 1.31
C SER A 58 5.28 7.22 0.61
N GLN A 59 6.22 6.38 0.15
CA GLN A 59 5.93 5.07 -0.43
C GLN A 59 5.23 4.15 0.57
N THR A 60 5.76 4.08 1.80
CA THR A 60 5.19 3.27 2.88
C THR A 60 3.79 3.74 3.25
N PHE A 61 3.55 5.04 3.23
CA PHE A 61 2.24 5.63 3.47
C PHE A 61 1.25 5.24 2.39
N VAL A 62 1.59 5.38 1.10
CA VAL A 62 0.67 5.01 0.02
C VAL A 62 0.40 3.51 0.01
N PHE A 63 1.43 2.68 0.24
CA PHE A 63 1.26 1.23 0.38
C PHE A 63 0.30 0.88 1.53
N SER A 64 0.56 1.42 2.72
CA SER A 64 -0.28 1.18 3.91
C SER A 64 -1.70 1.68 3.70
N TYR A 65 -1.86 2.82 3.01
CA TYR A 65 -3.14 3.41 2.66
C TYR A 65 -3.96 2.50 1.73
N LEU A 66 -3.34 2.02 0.65
CA LEU A 66 -3.97 1.15 -0.34
C LEU A 66 -4.55 -0.09 0.35
N TRP A 67 -3.73 -0.76 1.16
CA TRP A 67 -4.12 -1.98 1.87
C TRP A 67 -5.11 -1.74 3.00
N ALA A 68 -4.95 -0.67 3.78
CA ALA A 68 -5.84 -0.40 4.91
C ALA A 68 -7.24 0.10 4.49
N VAL A 69 -7.31 0.92 3.45
CA VAL A 69 -8.58 1.53 3.00
C VAL A 69 -9.26 0.64 1.95
N GLY A 70 -8.49 0.09 1.03
CA GLY A 70 -9.00 -0.67 -0.11
C GLY A 70 -8.90 -2.19 0.00
N GLY A 71 -8.07 -2.74 0.90
CA GLY A 71 -7.81 -4.18 0.96
C GLY A 71 -9.02 -5.05 1.34
N ASN A 72 -10.10 -4.43 1.85
CA ASN A 72 -11.36 -5.10 2.17
C ASN A 72 -12.45 -4.89 1.09
N LEU A 73 -12.11 -4.23 -0.03
CA LEU A 73 -13.02 -4.06 -1.15
C LEU A 73 -13.17 -5.36 -1.93
N THR A 74 -14.33 -5.58 -2.52
CA THR A 74 -14.51 -6.68 -3.48
C THR A 74 -13.69 -6.41 -4.75
N GLU A 75 -13.29 -7.46 -5.47
CA GLU A 75 -12.38 -7.38 -6.63
C GLU A 75 -12.88 -6.39 -7.70
N ASN A 76 -14.20 -6.25 -7.86
CA ASN A 76 -14.82 -5.30 -8.79
C ASN A 76 -14.43 -3.83 -8.55
N TYR A 77 -13.94 -3.49 -7.35
CA TYR A 77 -13.55 -2.13 -6.97
C TYR A 77 -12.04 -1.94 -6.86
N TRP A 78 -11.23 -2.97 -7.15
CA TRP A 78 -9.78 -2.85 -7.11
C TRP A 78 -9.24 -1.90 -8.18
N ASP A 79 -9.70 -2.01 -9.43
CA ASP A 79 -9.26 -1.12 -10.53
C ASP A 79 -9.75 0.34 -10.33
N PRO A 80 -11.03 0.60 -9.98
CA PRO A 80 -11.48 1.96 -9.67
C PRO A 80 -10.73 2.58 -8.48
N PHE A 81 -10.44 1.78 -7.45
CA PHE A 81 -9.73 2.28 -6.27
C PHE A 81 -8.25 2.54 -6.57
N ASP A 82 -7.60 1.66 -7.34
CA ASP A 82 -6.24 1.86 -7.85
C ASP A 82 -6.13 3.19 -8.61
N THR A 83 -7.03 3.41 -9.56
CA THR A 83 -7.10 4.66 -10.33
C THR A 83 -7.28 5.88 -9.42
N PHE A 84 -8.18 5.79 -8.44
CA PHE A 84 -8.41 6.85 -7.46
C PHE A 84 -7.15 7.15 -6.63
N VAL A 85 -6.44 6.12 -6.15
CA VAL A 85 -5.20 6.27 -5.38
C VAL A 85 -4.15 6.97 -6.24
N ARG A 86 -3.97 6.55 -7.50
CA ARG A 86 -3.01 7.17 -8.43
C ARG A 86 -3.27 8.67 -8.62
N THR A 87 -4.51 9.05 -8.92
CA THR A 87 -4.89 10.46 -9.07
C THR A 87 -4.70 11.22 -7.76
N GLN A 88 -5.08 10.63 -6.63
CA GLN A 88 -4.99 11.31 -5.34
C GLN A 88 -3.54 11.62 -4.93
N PHE A 89 -2.57 10.81 -5.34
CA PHE A 89 -1.16 10.97 -5.00
C PHE A 89 -0.31 11.51 -6.17
N GLU A 90 -0.92 12.01 -7.24
CA GLU A 90 -0.19 12.52 -8.42
C GLU A 90 0.72 13.71 -8.09
N ASP A 91 0.30 14.56 -7.14
CA ASP A 91 1.06 15.72 -6.66
C ASP A 91 2.10 15.37 -5.58
N MET A 92 2.31 14.08 -5.27
CA MET A 92 3.30 13.60 -4.29
C MET A 92 4.45 12.90 -5.03
N PRO A 93 5.43 13.64 -5.58
CA PRO A 93 6.52 13.06 -6.38
C PRO A 93 7.37 12.07 -5.59
N GLU A 94 7.44 12.21 -4.26
CA GLU A 94 8.13 11.28 -3.36
C GLU A 94 7.52 9.89 -3.32
N ALA A 95 6.22 9.75 -3.61
CA ALA A 95 5.55 8.45 -3.62
C ALA A 95 6.05 7.55 -4.76
N LYS A 96 6.54 8.13 -5.86
CA LYS A 96 7.09 7.42 -7.04
C LYS A 96 6.29 6.16 -7.39
N LEU A 97 4.98 6.32 -7.59
CA LEU A 97 4.08 5.20 -7.85
C LEU A 97 4.49 4.49 -9.17
N PRO A 98 4.51 3.15 -9.21
CA PRO A 98 4.80 2.40 -10.42
C PRO A 98 3.81 2.77 -11.53
N ALA A 99 4.30 3.17 -12.71
CA ALA A 99 3.44 3.59 -13.82
C ALA A 99 2.77 2.42 -14.57
N ALA A 100 3.28 1.21 -14.40
CA ALA A 100 2.78 -0.01 -15.03
C ALA A 100 2.28 -0.99 -13.95
N GLY A 101 1.36 -1.88 -14.35
CA GLY A 101 0.71 -2.82 -13.45
C GLY A 101 -0.31 -2.17 -12.51
N ASP A 102 -1.01 -2.99 -11.73
CA ASP A 102 -1.81 -2.52 -10.61
C ASP A 102 -0.93 -2.25 -9.38
N LEU A 103 -1.33 -1.33 -8.51
CA LEU A 103 -0.60 -1.02 -7.27
C LEU A 103 -0.64 -2.18 -6.27
N TRP A 104 -1.60 -3.10 -6.40
CA TRP A 104 -1.78 -4.26 -5.53
C TRP A 104 -0.63 -5.28 -5.67
N SER A 105 -0.01 -5.32 -6.84
CA SER A 105 1.10 -6.21 -7.18
C SER A 105 2.47 -5.69 -6.74
N TYR A 106 2.54 -4.62 -5.95
CA TYR A 106 3.79 -4.04 -5.47
C TYR A 106 3.96 -4.15 -3.95
N TYR A 107 5.21 -4.24 -3.50
CA TYR A 107 5.63 -4.16 -2.10
C TYR A 107 6.67 -3.06 -1.89
N VAL A 108 6.87 -2.65 -0.64
CA VAL A 108 7.95 -1.72 -0.26
C VAL A 108 9.24 -2.51 -0.06
N ASP A 109 10.21 -2.33 -0.95
CA ASP A 109 11.54 -2.92 -0.86
C ASP A 109 12.48 -1.99 -0.09
N TYR A 110 12.87 -2.41 1.12
CA TYR A 110 13.75 -1.65 1.99
C TYR A 110 15.21 -1.65 1.54
N GLU A 111 15.66 -2.73 0.88
CA GLU A 111 17.03 -2.84 0.37
C GLU A 111 17.20 -1.97 -0.87
N ALA A 112 16.26 -2.11 -1.81
CA ALA A 112 16.23 -1.36 -3.05
C ALA A 112 15.69 0.07 -2.91
N ARG A 113 15.10 0.39 -1.75
CA ARG A 113 14.53 1.69 -1.36
C ARG A 113 13.52 2.21 -2.38
N ARG A 114 12.59 1.35 -2.79
CA ARG A 114 11.54 1.65 -3.75
C ARG A 114 10.36 0.69 -3.60
N MET A 115 9.25 1.00 -4.25
CA MET A 115 8.25 -0.04 -4.51
C MET A 115 8.71 -0.95 -5.66
N ASP A 116 8.57 -2.27 -5.48
CA ASP A 116 8.91 -3.27 -6.48
C ASP A 116 7.84 -4.37 -6.59
N SER A 117 7.82 -5.10 -7.70
CA SER A 117 6.78 -6.10 -7.99
C SER A 117 6.95 -7.35 -7.11
N TRP A 118 5.85 -7.82 -6.51
CA TRP A 118 5.80 -9.08 -5.77
C TRP A 118 6.31 -10.26 -6.61
N GLU A 119 6.11 -10.26 -7.94
CA GLU A 119 6.57 -11.31 -8.85
C GLU A 119 8.08 -11.60 -8.74
N LYS A 120 8.88 -10.61 -8.33
CA LYS A 120 10.34 -10.77 -8.19
C LYS A 120 10.76 -11.62 -6.99
N ILE A 121 9.91 -11.69 -5.97
CA ILE A 121 10.22 -12.38 -4.70
C ILE A 121 9.32 -13.58 -4.45
N VAL A 122 8.21 -13.72 -5.18
CA VAL A 122 7.35 -14.91 -5.13
C VAL A 122 8.10 -16.08 -5.78
N PRO A 123 8.38 -17.18 -5.05
CA PRO A 123 8.97 -18.36 -5.65
C PRO A 123 8.06 -18.96 -6.71
N SER A 124 8.62 -19.41 -7.83
CA SER A 124 7.84 -20.14 -8.83
C SER A 124 7.21 -21.38 -8.19
N PHE A 125 5.87 -21.48 -8.29
CA PHE A 125 5.15 -22.65 -7.82
C PHE A 125 5.58 -23.88 -8.61
N LYS A 126 6.01 -24.92 -7.91
CA LYS A 126 6.27 -26.25 -8.50
C LYS A 126 5.25 -27.22 -7.91
N TYR A 127 4.31 -27.63 -8.73
CA TYR A 127 3.34 -28.66 -8.37
C TYR A 127 4.07 -29.98 -8.10
N ASN A 128 3.94 -30.52 -6.89
CA ASN A 128 4.36 -31.87 -6.57
C ASN A 128 3.11 -32.77 -6.44
N PRO A 129 2.81 -33.63 -7.43
CA PRO A 129 1.66 -34.53 -7.38
C PRO A 129 1.77 -35.64 -6.32
N GLU A 130 2.95 -35.85 -5.73
CA GLU A 130 3.20 -36.87 -4.71
C GLU A 130 3.43 -36.21 -3.35
N GLY A 131 2.35 -36.07 -2.57
CA GLY A 131 2.37 -35.64 -1.16
C GLY A 131 2.21 -36.81 -0.22
#